data_AF-A0A2K2C3V9-F1
#
_entry.id   AF-A0A2K2C3V9-F1
#
_cell.length_a   1.000
_cell.length_b   1.000
_cell.length_c   1.000
_cell.angle_alpha   90.00
_cell.angle_beta   90.00
_cell.angle_gamma   90.00
#
_symmetry.space_group_name_H-M   'P 1'
#
loop_
_entity.id
_entity.type
_entity.pdbx_description
1 polymer ?
#
loop_
_entity_poly.entity_id
_entity_poly.type
_entity_poly.pdbx_seq_one_letter_code
_entity_poly.pdbx_strand_id
1 'polypeptide(L)'
;MKPVKQHLWSITVGPLLSQTFRSVKLKASSSKPPPPQQQQPSSSSSLPRSRKTRAKSSSNSKSRSWSVYLILSTNHPIKTYVGVTTNFSRRLKQHNGKLKGGAKASRAGRPWICACIIRGFNDRSEACKFESKWKSFSRKFPRKRIDDDQMK
;
A
#
# COMPACT_ATOMS: atom_id res chain seq x y z
N MET A 1 19.46 -43.02 30.66
CA MET A 1 20.42 -41.91 30.54
C MET A 1 19.65 -40.61 30.28
N LYS A 2 19.57 -39.73 31.27
CA LYS A 2 19.12 -38.32 31.22
C LYS A 2 20.10 -37.56 32.13
N PRO A 3 20.19 -36.21 32.11
CA PRO A 3 20.14 -35.25 31.01
C PRO A 3 21.40 -34.35 31.02
N VAL A 4 21.66 -33.57 29.97
CA VAL A 4 22.55 -32.40 30.07
C VAL A 4 21.74 -31.16 29.69
N LYS A 5 21.50 -30.32 30.70
CA LYS A 5 21.10 -28.92 30.58
C LYS A 5 22.34 -28.08 30.92
N GLN A 6 22.66 -27.09 30.10
CA GLN A 6 23.39 -25.86 30.50
C GLN A 6 22.88 -24.76 29.54
N HIS A 7 21.97 -23.90 29.99
CA HIS A 7 22.19 -22.59 30.64
C HIS A 7 22.57 -21.44 29.69
N LEU A 8 21.51 -20.76 29.22
CA LEU A 8 21.25 -19.32 29.21
C LEU A 8 22.45 -18.36 29.29
N TRP A 9 22.56 -17.43 28.34
CA TRP A 9 22.67 -16.00 28.63
C TRP A 9 21.57 -15.24 27.87
N SER A 10 20.85 -14.41 28.62
CA SER A 10 19.89 -13.43 28.13
C SER A 10 20.63 -12.12 27.88
N ILE A 11 20.37 -11.43 26.76
CA ILE A 11 20.51 -9.97 26.70
C ILE A 11 19.21 -9.41 26.15
N THR A 12 18.57 -8.64 27.03
CA THR A 12 17.39 -7.81 26.83
C THR A 12 17.85 -6.38 26.52
N VAL A 13 16.94 -5.58 25.94
CA VAL A 13 16.88 -4.11 25.71
C VAL A 13 17.71 -3.57 24.55
N GLY A 14 17.23 -2.69 23.67
CA GLY A 14 16.00 -1.88 23.57
C GLY A 14 16.11 -1.00 22.29
N PRO A 15 15.53 0.20 22.21
CA PRO A 15 14.13 0.48 21.88
C PRO A 15 13.94 1.20 20.53
N LEU A 16 12.75 1.01 19.95
CA LEU A 16 11.84 2.08 19.48
C LEU A 16 12.46 3.28 18.73
N LEU A 17 12.31 3.32 17.40
CA LEU A 17 12.21 4.58 16.65
C LEU A 17 10.74 4.78 16.22
N SER A 18 9.94 5.20 17.20
CA SER A 18 8.64 5.81 16.96
C SER A 18 8.81 7.27 16.51
N GLN A 19 8.32 7.54 15.30
CA GLN A 19 7.47 8.67 14.92
C GLN A 19 7.83 10.09 15.42
N THR A 20 7.98 11.00 14.46
CA THR A 20 7.34 12.33 14.58
C THR A 20 6.65 12.70 13.27
N PHE A 21 5.33 12.49 13.21
CA PHE A 21 4.45 13.22 12.32
C PHE A 21 3.73 14.29 13.15
N ARG A 22 3.77 15.53 12.68
CA ARG A 22 3.11 16.68 13.32
C ARG A 22 1.59 16.51 13.20
N SER A 23 0.93 16.25 14.33
CA SER A 23 -0.52 16.08 14.43
C SER A 23 -1.19 17.46 14.52
N VAL A 24 -2.08 17.78 13.57
CA VAL A 24 -2.87 19.01 13.57
C VAL A 24 -4.18 18.74 14.29
N LYS A 25 -4.43 19.57 15.30
CA LYS A 25 -5.51 19.51 16.28
C LYS A 25 -6.85 19.90 15.64
N LEU A 26 -7.86 19.03 15.72
CA LEU A 26 -9.26 19.39 15.47
C LEU A 26 -10.10 19.20 16.73
N LYS A 27 -10.90 20.23 17.00
CA LYS A 27 -11.69 20.50 18.21
C LYS A 27 -12.89 19.55 18.30
N ALA A 28 -13.14 19.02 19.50
CA ALA A 28 -14.29 18.21 19.84
C ALA A 28 -15.60 19.03 19.85
N SER A 29 -16.70 18.43 19.40
CA SER A 29 -18.05 18.81 19.79
C SER A 29 -18.80 17.58 20.29
N SER A 30 -19.34 17.73 21.48
CA SER A 30 -20.07 16.77 22.30
C SER A 30 -21.52 16.64 21.84
N SER A 31 -22.04 15.42 21.78
CA SER A 31 -23.46 15.16 22.06
C SER A 31 -23.66 13.73 22.57
N LYS A 32 -24.53 13.67 23.57
CA LYS A 32 -24.82 12.63 24.56
C LYS A 32 -25.80 11.58 24.00
N PRO A 33 -25.78 10.30 24.43
CA PRO A 33 -26.74 9.30 23.95
C PRO A 33 -28.03 9.29 24.80
N PRO A 34 -29.22 9.04 24.21
CA PRO A 34 -30.45 8.75 24.95
C PRO A 34 -30.72 7.22 25.10
N PRO A 35 -31.58 6.81 26.07
CA PRO A 35 -31.80 5.43 26.53
C PRO A 35 -32.91 4.65 25.76
N PRO A 36 -33.14 3.34 26.07
CA PRO A 36 -34.03 2.45 25.30
C PRO A 36 -35.33 2.03 26.02
N GLN A 37 -36.50 2.04 25.34
CA GLN A 37 -37.76 1.34 25.74
C GLN A 37 -38.61 1.02 24.46
N GLN A 38 -38.85 -0.26 24.10
CA GLN A 38 -40.08 -1.12 24.26
C GLN A 38 -41.41 -0.51 23.71
N GLN A 39 -42.39 -1.18 23.07
CA GLN A 39 -42.67 -2.49 22.41
C GLN A 39 -44.06 -2.39 21.67
N GLN A 40 -44.21 -2.95 20.45
CA GLN A 40 -45.38 -3.69 19.83
C GLN A 40 -46.77 -2.95 19.66
N PRO A 41 -47.74 -3.38 18.77
CA PRO A 41 -48.01 -4.74 18.29
C PRO A 41 -48.45 -4.99 16.81
N SER A 42 -48.32 -6.26 16.43
CA SER A 42 -49.20 -7.16 15.64
C SER A 42 -49.78 -6.79 14.26
N SER A 43 -49.54 -7.73 13.32
CA SER A 43 -50.40 -8.23 12.21
C SER A 43 -50.91 -7.21 11.18
N SER A 44 -50.84 -7.40 9.87
CA SER A 44 -51.03 -8.62 9.07
C SER A 44 -50.68 -8.32 7.60
N SER A 45 -50.18 -9.35 6.90
CA SER A 45 -50.38 -9.62 5.46
C SER A 45 -50.30 -8.45 4.47
N SER A 46 -49.28 -8.48 3.60
CA SER A 46 -49.44 -8.51 2.13
C SER A 46 -48.07 -8.46 1.46
N LEU A 47 -47.78 -9.46 0.63
CA LEU A 47 -46.65 -9.44 -0.29
C LEU A 47 -46.73 -8.20 -1.20
N PRO A 48 -45.58 -7.59 -1.54
CA PRO A 48 -45.34 -7.43 -2.96
C PRO A 48 -43.92 -7.85 -3.35
N ARG A 49 -43.90 -8.82 -4.26
CA ARG A 49 -43.10 -8.81 -5.49
C ARG A 49 -41.65 -8.36 -5.34
N SER A 50 -40.75 -9.33 -5.36
CA SER A 50 -39.30 -9.19 -5.58
C SER A 50 -39.00 -8.23 -6.75
N ARG A 51 -38.92 -6.95 -6.42
CA ARG A 51 -38.26 -5.94 -7.25
C ARG A 51 -36.83 -5.95 -6.75
N LYS A 52 -35.94 -6.60 -7.49
CA LYS A 52 -34.49 -6.49 -7.31
C LYS A 52 -34.16 -4.99 -7.26
N THR A 53 -34.10 -4.43 -6.06
CA THR A 53 -33.47 -3.14 -5.84
C THR A 53 -32.02 -3.40 -6.16
N ARG A 54 -31.64 -3.08 -7.41
CA ARG A 54 -30.26 -3.05 -7.85
C ARG A 54 -29.60 -2.06 -6.91
N ALA A 55 -29.01 -2.57 -5.83
CA ALA A 55 -28.29 -1.79 -4.84
C ALA A 55 -27.33 -0.94 -5.66
N LYS A 56 -27.63 0.35 -5.70
CA LYS A 56 -26.84 1.35 -6.39
C LYS A 56 -25.54 1.36 -5.62
N SER A 57 -24.59 0.55 -6.08
CA SER A 57 -23.24 0.48 -5.53
C SER A 57 -22.76 1.91 -5.50
N SER A 58 -22.73 2.51 -4.32
CA SER A 58 -22.25 3.85 -4.07
C SER A 58 -20.87 3.89 -4.70
N SER A 59 -20.80 4.49 -5.88
CA SER A 59 -19.59 4.59 -6.67
C SER A 59 -18.68 5.48 -5.86
N ASN A 60 -17.87 4.86 -5.00
CA ASN A 60 -16.83 5.51 -4.24
C ASN A 60 -15.92 6.13 -5.29
N SER A 61 -16.16 7.41 -5.60
CA SER A 61 -15.41 8.20 -6.55
C SER A 61 -14.05 8.43 -5.93
N LYS A 62 -13.20 7.39 -5.96
CA LYS A 62 -11.83 7.48 -5.49
C LYS A 62 -11.18 8.59 -6.29
N SER A 63 -10.92 9.72 -5.64
CA SER A 63 -10.21 10.84 -6.23
C SER A 63 -8.89 10.29 -6.78
N ARG A 64 -8.69 10.48 -8.09
CA ARG A 64 -7.51 9.97 -8.79
C ARG A 64 -6.36 10.92 -8.54
N SER A 65 -5.71 10.78 -7.39
CA SER A 65 -4.51 11.54 -7.06
C SER A 65 -3.30 10.99 -7.82
N TRP A 66 -2.45 11.88 -8.31
CA TRP A 66 -1.16 11.50 -8.89
C TRP A 66 -0.23 10.94 -7.82
N SER A 67 0.54 9.93 -8.20
CA SER A 67 1.52 9.26 -7.34
C SER A 67 2.72 8.79 -8.15
N VAL A 68 3.89 8.81 -7.51
CA VAL A 68 5.13 8.25 -8.05
C VAL A 68 5.44 7.00 -7.25
N TYR A 69 5.84 5.93 -7.92
CA TYR A 69 6.10 4.64 -7.29
C TYR A 69 7.44 4.07 -7.71
N LEU A 70 8.03 3.29 -6.80
CA LEU A 70 9.19 2.44 -7.02
C LEU A 70 8.78 0.98 -6.82
N ILE A 71 9.07 0.15 -7.81
CA ILE A 71 8.91 -1.31 -7.74
C ILE A 71 10.25 -2.00 -7.96
N LEU A 72 10.38 -3.19 -7.39
CA LEU A 72 11.57 -4.04 -7.45
C LEU A 72 11.19 -5.39 -8.08
N SER A 73 12.10 -5.92 -8.90
CA SER A 73 12.09 -7.34 -9.30
C SER A 73 12.60 -8.17 -8.14
N THR A 74 11.94 -9.29 -7.83
CA THR A 74 12.47 -10.26 -6.86
C THR A 74 13.54 -11.16 -7.47
N ASN A 75 13.58 -11.29 -8.80
CA ASN A 75 14.56 -12.11 -9.50
C ASN A 75 15.87 -11.35 -9.69
N HIS A 76 17.00 -12.06 -9.52
CA HIS A 76 18.34 -11.56 -9.81
C HIS A 76 18.59 -11.49 -11.34
N PRO A 77 19.30 -10.46 -11.83
CA PRO A 77 19.74 -9.27 -11.09
C PRO A 77 18.55 -8.39 -10.68
N ILE A 78 18.58 -7.85 -9.46
CA ILE A 78 17.50 -7.00 -8.93
C ILE A 78 17.33 -5.75 -9.79
N LYS A 79 16.20 -5.68 -10.48
CA LYS A 79 15.80 -4.53 -11.31
C LYS A 79 14.88 -3.60 -10.53
N THR A 80 15.05 -2.30 -10.76
CA THR A 80 14.18 -1.24 -10.23
C THR A 80 13.39 -0.61 -11.36
N TYR A 81 12.16 -0.22 -11.08
CA TYR A 81 11.37 0.61 -11.99
C TYR A 81 10.69 1.73 -11.22
N VAL A 82 10.84 2.96 -11.72
CA VAL A 82 10.17 4.16 -11.20
C VAL A 82 9.19 4.65 -12.25
N GLY A 83 7.97 4.98 -11.82
CA GLY A 83 6.95 5.52 -12.72
C GLY A 83 5.86 6.31 -12.01
N VAL A 84 4.99 6.92 -12.82
CA VAL A 84 3.88 7.77 -12.37
C VAL A 84 2.54 7.09 -12.67
N THR A 85 1.59 7.19 -11.75
CA THR A 85 0.22 6.66 -11.92
C THR A 85 -0.78 7.36 -11.01
N THR A 86 -2.05 7.32 -11.40
CA THR A 86 -3.19 7.66 -10.53
C THR A 86 -3.83 6.44 -9.88
N ASN A 87 -3.48 5.24 -10.34
CA ASN A 87 -3.98 3.98 -9.79
C ASN A 87 -2.85 2.95 -9.76
N PHE A 88 -2.17 2.87 -8.61
CA PHE A 88 -1.05 1.98 -8.40
C PHE A 88 -1.46 0.50 -8.48
N SER A 89 -2.55 0.10 -7.83
CA SER A 89 -3.01 -1.29 -7.82
C SER A 89 -3.25 -1.83 -9.23
N ARG A 90 -3.89 -1.03 -10.10
CA ARG A 90 -4.06 -1.40 -11.52
C ARG A 90 -2.72 -1.50 -12.23
N ARG A 91 -1.84 -0.52 -12.03
CA ARG A 91 -0.54 -0.46 -12.71
C ARG A 91 0.40 -1.60 -12.28
N LEU A 92 0.40 -2.01 -11.02
CA LEU A 92 1.16 -3.16 -10.53
C LEU A 92 0.68 -4.47 -11.17
N LYS A 93 -0.63 -4.65 -11.32
CA LYS A 93 -1.20 -5.80 -12.06
C LYS A 93 -0.76 -5.82 -13.52
N GLN A 94 -0.68 -4.66 -14.18
CA GLN A 94 -0.17 -4.53 -15.55
C GLN A 94 1.32 -4.90 -15.65
N HIS A 95 2.15 -4.39 -14.72
CA HIS A 95 3.57 -4.76 -14.63
C HIS A 95 3.75 -6.26 -14.46
N ASN A 96 2.93 -6.90 -13.63
CA ASN A 96 2.93 -8.34 -13.40
C ASN A 96 2.24 -9.16 -14.49
N GLY A 97 1.72 -8.54 -15.56
CA GLY A 97 1.07 -9.25 -16.67
C GLY A 97 -0.32 -9.79 -16.38
N LYS A 98 -0.88 -9.49 -15.19
CA LYS A 98 -2.25 -9.85 -14.83
C LYS A 98 -3.30 -9.01 -15.57
N LEU A 99 -2.90 -7.85 -16.10
CA LEU A 99 -3.74 -6.96 -16.90
C LEU A 99 -2.99 -6.49 -18.15
N LYS A 100 -3.72 -6.24 -19.24
CA LYS A 100 -3.17 -5.66 -20.48
C LYS A 100 -2.71 -4.20 -20.27
N GLY A 101 -1.77 -3.74 -21.10
CA GLY A 101 -1.28 -2.35 -21.09
C GLY A 101 -0.08 -2.09 -20.16
N GLY A 102 0.68 -3.12 -19.78
CA GLY A 102 1.98 -2.97 -19.11
C GLY A 102 3.10 -2.63 -20.09
N ALA A 103 4.16 -1.97 -19.60
CA ALA A 103 5.32 -1.61 -20.42
C ALA A 103 6.10 -2.87 -20.89
N LYS A 104 6.56 -2.90 -22.15
CA LYS A 104 7.33 -4.04 -22.71
C LYS A 104 8.56 -4.37 -21.86
N ALA A 105 9.30 -3.35 -21.43
CA ALA A 105 10.49 -3.49 -20.56
C ALA A 105 10.17 -4.13 -19.20
N SER A 106 8.93 -4.05 -18.71
CA SER A 106 8.54 -4.65 -17.44
C SER A 106 8.33 -6.16 -17.49
N ARG A 107 8.36 -6.78 -18.67
CA ARG A 107 8.19 -8.24 -18.80
C ARG A 107 9.34 -9.02 -18.16
N ALA A 108 10.58 -8.56 -18.35
CA ALA A 108 11.81 -9.26 -17.94
C ALA A 108 12.20 -9.06 -16.46
N GLY A 109 11.38 -8.37 -15.66
CA GLY A 109 11.62 -8.15 -14.22
C GLY A 109 10.46 -8.62 -13.36
N ARG A 110 9.57 -9.47 -13.91
CA ARG A 110 8.50 -10.08 -13.13
C ARG A 110 9.08 -11.18 -12.22
N PRO A 111 8.49 -11.41 -11.03
CA PRO A 111 7.41 -10.63 -10.45
C PRO A 111 7.92 -9.31 -9.83
N TRP A 112 7.10 -8.27 -9.96
CA TRP A 112 7.35 -6.95 -9.38
C TRP A 112 6.62 -6.80 -8.05
N ILE A 113 7.36 -6.30 -7.05
CA ILE A 113 6.84 -5.94 -5.73
C ILE A 113 6.90 -4.43 -5.51
N CYS A 114 6.00 -3.92 -4.68
CA CYS A 114 5.99 -2.52 -4.28
C CYS A 114 7.10 -2.26 -3.28
N ALA A 115 7.99 -1.31 -3.58
CA ALA A 115 9.02 -0.87 -2.63
C ALA A 115 8.62 0.45 -1.96
N CYS A 116 8.14 1.42 -2.72
CA CYS A 116 7.74 2.73 -2.19
C CYS A 116 6.69 3.40 -3.08
N ILE A 117 5.78 4.16 -2.48
CA ILE A 117 4.79 5.00 -3.17
C ILE A 117 4.76 6.36 -2.50
N ILE A 118 4.92 7.41 -3.29
CA ILE A 118 4.80 8.80 -2.87
C ILE A 118 3.51 9.36 -3.46
N ARG A 119 2.68 9.95 -2.59
CA ARG A 119 1.36 10.48 -2.92
C ARG A 119 1.29 11.95 -2.51
N GLY A 120 0.24 12.64 -2.97
CA GLY A 120 0.00 14.04 -2.61
C GLY A 120 0.47 15.05 -3.65
N PHE A 121 0.79 14.60 -4.87
CA PHE A 121 1.05 15.50 -5.99
C PHE A 121 -0.26 16.13 -6.45
N ASN A 122 -0.22 17.44 -6.69
CA ASN A 122 -1.38 18.19 -7.17
C ASN A 122 -1.63 17.89 -8.64
N ASP A 123 -0.55 17.83 -9.43
CA ASP A 123 -0.61 17.66 -10.89
C ASP A 123 0.29 16.55 -11.41
N ARG A 124 -0.02 16.09 -12.63
CA ARG A 124 0.82 15.14 -13.38
C ARG A 124 2.23 15.68 -13.57
N SER A 125 2.35 16.97 -13.88
CA SER A 125 3.62 17.63 -14.17
C SER A 125 4.56 17.61 -12.97
N GLU A 126 4.02 17.82 -11.77
CA GLU A 126 4.78 17.74 -10.52
C GLU A 126 5.31 16.33 -10.28
N ALA A 127 4.44 15.32 -10.42
CA ALA A 127 4.83 13.92 -10.29
C ALA A 127 5.88 13.50 -11.33
N CYS A 128 5.76 13.94 -12.59
CA CYS A 128 6.74 13.66 -13.65
C CYS A 128 8.10 14.36 -13.41
N LYS A 129 8.10 15.60 -12.90
CA LYS A 129 9.33 16.29 -12.49
C LYS A 129 10.04 15.52 -11.37
N PHE A 130 9.29 15.07 -10.37
CA PHE A 130 9.83 14.26 -9.28
C PHE A 130 10.40 12.93 -9.76
N GLU A 131 9.66 12.19 -10.61
CA GLU A 131 10.12 10.95 -11.23
C GLU A 131 11.44 11.13 -11.99
N SER A 132 11.55 12.21 -12.78
CA SER A 132 12.75 12.52 -13.56
C SER A 132 13.96 12.80 -12.66
N LYS A 133 13.76 13.58 -11.58
CA LYS A 133 14.80 13.83 -10.57
C LYS A 133 15.22 12.54 -9.86
N TRP A 134 14.27 11.69 -9.47
CA TRP A 134 14.57 10.40 -8.83
C TRP A 134 15.41 9.52 -9.77
N LYS A 135 15.01 9.38 -11.04
CA LYS A 135 15.77 8.63 -12.03
C LYS A 135 17.18 9.18 -12.22
N SER A 136 17.35 10.51 -12.22
CA SER A 136 18.67 11.14 -12.30
C SER A 136 19.53 10.80 -11.08
N PHE A 137 18.98 10.93 -9.87
CA PHE A 137 19.68 10.60 -8.63
C PHE A 137 20.10 9.13 -8.57
N SER A 138 19.18 8.22 -8.92
CA SER A 138 19.45 6.77 -8.92
C SER A 138 20.56 6.32 -9.89
N ARG A 139 20.86 7.11 -10.93
CA ARG A 139 21.97 6.81 -11.86
C ARG A 139 23.32 7.31 -11.35
N LYS A 140 23.32 8.38 -10.55
CA LYS A 140 24.55 9.00 -10.03
C LYS A 140 25.22 8.16 -8.95
N PHE A 141 24.45 7.35 -8.23
CA PHE A 141 24.97 6.46 -7.19
C PHE A 141 24.92 5.02 -7.70
N PRO A 142 26.00 4.52 -8.33
CA PRO A 142 26.07 3.11 -8.71
C PRO A 142 25.87 2.28 -7.45
N ARG A 143 24.99 1.29 -7.53
CA ARG A 143 24.82 0.32 -6.44
C ARG A 143 26.14 -0.42 -6.30
N LYS A 144 26.80 -0.26 -5.15
CA LYS A 144 27.92 -1.10 -4.74
C LYS A 144 27.38 -2.52 -4.74
N ARG A 145 27.88 -3.37 -5.66
CA ARG A 145 27.62 -4.80 -5.58
C ARG A 145 28.31 -5.24 -4.30
N ILE A 146 27.54 -5.76 -3.37
CA ILE A 146 28.11 -6.55 -2.29
C ILE A 146 28.33 -7.89 -2.97
N ASP A 147 29.57 -8.19 -3.33
CA ASP A 147 29.92 -9.52 -3.83
C ASP A 147 29.66 -10.51 -2.70
N ASP A 148 28.80 -11.50 -2.96
CA ASP A 148 28.38 -12.57 -2.04
C ASP A 148 29.53 -13.56 -1.73
N ASP A 149 30.80 -13.13 -1.77
CA ASP A 149 31.99 -13.96 -1.59
C ASP A 149 32.45 -14.09 -0.12
N GLN A 150 31.63 -13.63 0.83
CA GLN A 150 31.94 -13.60 2.27
C GLN A 150 30.81 -14.19 3.12
N MET A 151 30.28 -15.34 2.72
CA MET A 151 29.53 -16.22 3.62
C MET A 151 29.76 -17.69 3.20
N LYS A 152 30.96 -18.19 3.51
CA LYS A 152 31.30 -19.61 3.46
C LYS A 152 31.89 -20.02 4.80
#